data_AF-A0A1J5VE86-F1
#
_entry.id   AF-A0A1J5VE86-F1
#
_cell.length_a   1.000
_cell.length_b   1.000
_cell.length_c   1.000
_cell.angle_alpha   90.00
_cell.angle_beta   90.00
_cell.angle_gamma   90.00
#
_symmetry.space_group_name_H-M   'P 1'
#
loop_
_entity.id
_entity.type
_entity.pdbx_description
1 polymer ?
#
loop_
_entity_poly.entity_id
_entity_poly.type
_entity_poly.pdbx_seq_one_letter_code
_entity_poly.pdbx_strand_id
1 'polypeptide(L)'
;MGEVFDHPENDLHSGADRFSRVRPEPASFDELALEPDPLEVARRNKASTKQAITLAVVTVLGTLLFAWALAAVARVQGGPLCEVGDATWLCTETWRTWWAVVTSIPPVAGLLTCAVLMVRKLNRYERWIPWMGVFWLPIVPFTMWWLTVTIGMLALDATH
;
A
#
# COMPACT_ATOMS: atom_id res chain seq x y z
N MET A 1 27.66 -6.92 42.28
CA MET A 1 26.66 -6.96 41.18
C MET A 1 26.50 -5.55 40.70
N GLY A 2 27.32 -5.14 39.73
CA GLY A 2 27.17 -3.82 39.13
C GLY A 2 25.86 -3.81 38.35
N GLU A 3 25.03 -2.79 38.58
CA GLU A 3 24.00 -2.43 37.62
C GLU A 3 24.74 -2.20 36.30
N VAL A 4 24.65 -3.18 35.39
CA VAL A 4 24.88 -2.92 33.98
C VAL A 4 23.82 -1.88 33.66
N PHE A 5 24.22 -0.62 33.59
CA PHE A 5 23.36 0.44 33.08
C PHE A 5 22.88 -0.07 31.72
N ASP A 6 21.63 -0.48 31.68
CA ASP A 6 20.99 -0.97 30.47
C ASP A 6 20.80 0.26 29.59
N HIS A 7 21.80 0.44 28.74
CA HIS A 7 21.91 1.56 27.83
C HIS A 7 20.74 1.46 26.84
N PRO A 8 19.82 2.44 26.77
CA PRO A 8 18.61 2.34 25.95
C PRO A 8 18.89 2.13 24.45
N GLU A 9 20.11 2.42 24.01
CA GLU A 9 20.67 2.12 22.69
C GLU A 9 20.89 0.62 22.41
N ASN A 10 20.95 -0.22 23.45
CA ASN A 10 21.22 -1.66 23.36
C ASN A 10 19.93 -2.51 23.21
N ASP A 11 18.75 -1.94 23.47
CA ASP A 11 17.42 -2.58 23.35
C ASP A 11 16.64 -2.13 22.10
N LEU A 12 17.35 -1.76 21.03
CA LEU A 12 16.73 -1.20 19.81
C LEU A 12 16.28 -2.26 18.79
N HIS A 13 16.32 -3.54 19.16
CA HIS A 13 16.02 -4.65 18.26
C HIS A 13 14.63 -5.25 18.53
N SER A 14 13.74 -5.14 17.55
CA SER A 14 12.46 -5.86 17.56
C SER A 14 12.53 -7.15 16.76
N GLY A 15 11.60 -8.09 17.01
CA GLY A 15 11.51 -9.32 16.21
C GLY A 15 11.34 -9.08 14.70
N ALA A 16 10.81 -7.93 14.30
CA ALA A 16 10.70 -7.53 12.89
C ALA A 16 12.03 -7.08 12.27
N ASP A 17 13.05 -6.75 13.07
CA ASP A 17 14.38 -6.38 12.58
C ASP A 17 15.23 -7.61 12.25
N ARG A 18 14.91 -8.77 12.84
CA ARG A 18 15.66 -10.03 12.65
C ARG A 18 15.84 -10.44 11.19
N PHE A 19 14.85 -10.17 10.34
CA PHE A 19 14.91 -10.54 8.91
C PHE A 19 15.21 -9.33 7.99
N SER A 20 15.65 -8.21 8.58
CA SER A 20 16.14 -7.09 7.78
C SER A 20 17.51 -7.43 7.20
N ARG A 21 17.79 -6.91 6.01
CA ARG A 21 19.10 -7.08 5.38
C ARG A 21 20.16 -6.43 6.27
N VAL A 22 21.18 -7.18 6.62
CA VAL A 22 22.30 -6.69 7.43
C VAL A 22 23.21 -5.81 6.58
N ARG A 23 23.69 -4.72 7.16
CA ARG A 23 24.71 -3.85 6.54
C ARG A 23 26.06 -4.60 6.52
N PRO A 24 26.92 -4.40 5.51
CA PRO A 24 28.29 -4.95 5.57
C PRO A 24 29.01 -4.53 6.85
N GLU A 25 29.80 -5.43 7.41
CA GLU A 25 30.64 -5.11 8.57
C GLU A 25 31.72 -4.10 8.14
N PRO A 26 32.03 -3.09 8.98
CA PRO A 26 33.04 -2.09 8.66
C PRO A 26 34.43 -2.74 8.62
N ALA A 27 35.22 -2.40 7.60
CA ALA A 27 36.56 -2.96 7.40
C ALA A 27 37.66 -2.14 8.11
N SER A 28 37.34 -0.96 8.64
CA SER A 28 38.29 -0.05 9.30
C SER A 28 37.65 0.73 10.46
N PHE A 29 38.47 1.27 11.36
CA PHE A 29 38.01 2.11 12.46
C PHE A 29 37.31 3.39 11.98
N ASP A 30 37.80 3.99 10.90
CA ASP A 30 37.18 5.19 10.33
C ASP A 30 35.79 4.89 9.77
N GLU A 31 35.61 3.73 9.14
CA GLU A 31 34.31 3.28 8.63
C GLU A 31 33.32 2.98 9.77
N LEU A 32 33.80 2.37 10.85
CA LEU A 32 33.01 2.15 12.07
C LEU A 32 32.56 3.49 12.70
N ALA A 33 33.44 4.50 12.72
CA ALA A 33 33.11 5.82 13.23
C ALA A 33 32.09 6.58 12.36
N LEU A 34 31.96 6.21 11.09
CA LEU A 34 30.99 6.76 10.14
C LEU A 34 29.65 6.00 10.14
N GLU A 35 29.49 4.97 10.99
CA GLU A 35 28.23 4.25 11.06
C GLU A 35 27.08 5.16 11.54
N PRO A 36 25.87 4.96 10.99
CA PRO A 36 24.71 5.72 11.40
C PRO A 36 24.35 5.37 12.84
N ASP A 37 24.02 6.40 13.62
CA ASP A 37 23.52 6.27 14.99
C ASP A 37 22.41 5.20 15.08
N PRO A 38 22.55 4.17 15.95
CA PRO A 38 21.56 3.11 16.10
C PRO A 38 20.18 3.65 16.49
N LEU A 39 20.08 4.74 17.25
CA LEU A 39 18.80 5.36 17.61
C LEU A 39 18.07 5.93 16.39
N GLU A 40 18.81 6.55 15.47
CA GLU A 40 18.25 7.09 14.23
C GLU A 40 17.79 5.97 13.29
N VAL A 41 18.51 4.85 13.23
CA VAL A 41 18.09 3.65 12.49
C VAL A 41 16.79 3.08 13.07
N ALA A 42 16.69 2.95 14.39
CA ALA A 42 15.48 2.47 15.05
C ALA A 42 14.26 3.36 14.79
N ARG A 43 14.44 4.69 14.83
CA ARG A 43 13.39 5.67 14.49
C ARG A 43 12.91 5.49 13.05
N ARG A 44 13.83 5.35 12.09
CA ARG A 44 13.50 5.11 10.67
C ARG A 44 12.75 3.80 10.48
N ASN A 45 13.14 2.73 11.19
CA ASN A 45 12.45 1.43 11.11
C ASN A 45 11.02 1.49 11.67
N LYS A 46 10.81 2.20 12.77
CA LYS A 46 9.46 2.46 13.31
C LYS A 46 8.61 3.27 12.33
N ALA A 47 9.20 4.31 11.72
CA ALA A 47 8.53 5.10 10.69
C ALA A 47 8.18 4.27 9.45
N SER A 48 9.09 3.40 8.99
CA SER A 48 8.87 2.49 7.85
C SER A 48 7.65 1.59 8.06
N THR A 49 7.49 1.06 9.28
CA THR A 49 6.33 0.22 9.62
C THR A 49 5.03 1.01 9.55
N LYS A 50 5.01 2.23 10.11
CA LYS A 50 3.85 3.13 10.03
C LYS A 50 3.52 3.49 8.58
N GLN A 51 4.53 3.82 7.78
CA GLN A 51 4.39 4.13 6.35
C GLN A 51 3.76 2.98 5.57
N ALA A 52 4.18 1.73 5.82
CA ALA A 52 3.59 0.56 5.16
C ALA A 52 2.09 0.43 5.48
N ILE A 53 1.72 0.53 6.76
CA ILE A 53 0.31 0.44 7.19
C ILE A 53 -0.50 1.60 6.60
N THR A 54 0.02 2.82 6.66
CA THR A 54 -0.64 4.00 6.08
C THR A 54 -0.88 3.83 4.59
N LEU A 55 0.11 3.32 3.84
CA LEU A 55 -0.09 3.06 2.41
C LEU A 55 -1.22 2.05 2.19
N ALA A 56 -1.24 0.94 2.93
CA ALA A 56 -2.30 -0.07 2.82
C ALA A 56 -3.70 0.56 2.99
N VAL A 57 -3.87 1.33 4.07
CA VAL A 57 -5.13 1.98 4.43
C VAL A 57 -5.52 3.00 3.37
N VAL A 58 -4.59 3.85 2.95
CA VAL A 58 -4.83 4.89 1.93
C VAL A 58 -5.18 4.26 0.59
N THR A 59 -4.52 3.18 0.17
CA THR A 59 -4.84 2.49 -1.08
C THR A 59 -6.24 1.89 -1.03
N VAL A 60 -6.59 1.13 0.02
CA VAL A 60 -7.90 0.47 0.11
C VAL A 60 -9.02 1.49 0.29
N LEU A 61 -8.96 2.31 1.34
CA LEU A 61 -10.01 3.29 1.63
C LEU A 61 -10.07 4.39 0.57
N GLY A 62 -8.92 4.84 0.07
CA GLY A 62 -8.86 5.83 -1.00
C GLY A 62 -9.52 5.32 -2.28
N THR A 63 -9.30 4.06 -2.66
CA THR A 63 -9.98 3.45 -3.82
C THR A 63 -11.48 3.39 -3.60
N LEU A 64 -11.94 2.90 -2.44
CA LEU A 64 -13.37 2.77 -2.14
C LEU A 64 -14.08 4.13 -2.11
N LEU A 65 -13.48 5.13 -1.46
CA LEU A 65 -14.03 6.48 -1.38
C LEU A 65 -14.06 7.16 -2.76
N PHE A 66 -13.00 6.99 -3.54
CA PHE A 66 -12.94 7.54 -4.90
C PHE A 66 -13.98 6.90 -5.81
N ALA A 67 -14.12 5.57 -5.76
CA ALA A 67 -15.11 4.84 -6.52
C ALA A 67 -16.54 5.21 -6.13
N TRP A 68 -16.81 5.34 -4.83
CA TRP A 68 -18.10 5.80 -4.33
C TRP A 68 -18.41 7.24 -4.76
N ALA A 69 -17.44 8.15 -4.69
CA ALA A 69 -17.62 9.53 -5.13
C ALA A 69 -17.98 9.61 -6.62
N LEU A 70 -17.31 8.83 -7.48
CA LEU A 70 -17.66 8.76 -8.90
C LEU A 70 -19.03 8.13 -9.14
N ALA A 71 -19.41 7.11 -8.38
CA ALA A 71 -20.74 6.51 -8.47
C ALA A 71 -21.83 7.51 -8.05
N ALA A 72 -21.58 8.34 -7.02
CA ALA A 72 -22.49 9.40 -6.62
C ALA A 72 -22.65 10.47 -7.72
N VAL A 73 -21.56 10.86 -8.39
CA VAL A 73 -21.61 11.78 -9.54
C VAL A 73 -22.46 11.18 -10.67
N ALA A 74 -22.24 9.92 -11.03
CA ALA A 74 -23.04 9.22 -12.04
C ALA A 74 -24.53 9.20 -11.66
N ARG A 75 -24.83 8.95 -10.38
CA ARG A 75 -26.21 8.88 -9.87
C ARG A 75 -26.94 10.22 -9.90
N VAL A 76 -26.25 11.32 -9.68
CA VAL A 76 -26.80 12.69 -9.77
C VAL A 76 -27.07 13.11 -11.21
N GLN A 77 -26.25 12.64 -12.17
CA GLN A 77 -26.47 12.91 -13.59
C GLN A 77 -27.69 12.17 -14.15
N GLY A 78 -28.05 11.03 -13.56
CA GLY A 78 -29.18 10.21 -14.00
C GLY A 78 -28.90 9.52 -15.32
N GLY A 79 -29.93 8.87 -15.88
CA GLY A 79 -29.83 8.16 -17.14
C GLY A 79 -30.83 7.02 -17.27
N PRO A 80 -31.01 6.50 -18.49
CA PRO A 80 -32.06 5.54 -18.82
C PRO A 80 -31.99 4.24 -17.99
N LEU A 81 -30.81 3.76 -17.60
CA LEU A 81 -30.68 2.55 -16.78
C LEU A 81 -31.24 2.71 -15.36
N CYS A 82 -31.23 3.94 -14.84
CA CYS A 82 -31.76 4.24 -13.50
C CYS A 82 -33.29 4.43 -13.51
N GLU A 83 -33.87 4.84 -14.63
CA GLU A 83 -35.33 5.04 -14.77
C GLU A 83 -36.07 3.72 -15.01
N VAL A 84 -35.44 2.80 -15.75
CA VAL A 84 -36.01 1.46 -16.04
C VAL A 84 -35.85 0.51 -14.84
N GLY A 85 -35.06 0.89 -13.83
CA GLY A 85 -34.83 0.10 -12.61
C GLY A 85 -33.71 -0.93 -12.73
N ASP A 86 -33.01 -0.99 -13.86
CA ASP A 86 -31.96 -1.97 -14.15
C ASP A 86 -30.64 -1.67 -13.41
N ALA A 87 -30.35 -0.39 -13.10
CA ALA A 87 -29.17 0.00 -12.33
C ALA A 87 -29.50 1.08 -11.29
N THR A 88 -29.03 0.90 -10.05
CA THR A 88 -29.36 1.84 -8.95
C THR A 88 -28.38 3.02 -8.81
N TRP A 89 -27.15 2.89 -9.32
CA TRP A 89 -26.08 3.90 -9.16
C TRP A 89 -25.43 4.35 -10.48
N LEU A 90 -25.11 3.40 -11.37
CA LEU A 90 -24.46 3.69 -12.65
C LEU A 90 -25.52 3.79 -13.76
N CYS A 91 -25.97 5.00 -14.05
CA CYS A 91 -27.19 5.24 -14.83
C CYS A 91 -27.04 5.19 -16.37
N THR A 92 -25.84 4.97 -16.89
CA THR A 92 -25.56 4.79 -18.33
C THR A 92 -24.43 3.77 -18.54
N GLU A 93 -24.40 3.12 -19.71
CA GLU A 93 -23.30 2.22 -20.11
C GLU A 93 -21.96 2.95 -20.15
N THR A 94 -21.94 4.18 -20.69
CA THR A 94 -20.74 5.02 -20.71
C THR A 94 -20.20 5.28 -19.30
N TRP A 95 -21.07 5.58 -18.34
CA TRP A 95 -20.68 5.73 -16.94
C TRP A 95 -20.13 4.42 -16.36
N ARG A 96 -20.70 3.27 -16.72
CA ARG A 96 -20.24 1.97 -16.26
C ARG A 96 -18.81 1.68 -16.74
N THR A 97 -18.53 1.90 -18.02
CA THR A 97 -17.19 1.73 -18.62
C THR A 97 -16.17 2.69 -18.01
N TRP A 98 -16.48 4.00 -17.95
CA TRP A 98 -15.53 4.98 -17.41
C TRP A 98 -15.28 4.79 -15.92
N TRP A 99 -16.31 4.46 -15.15
CA TRP A 99 -16.17 4.16 -13.74
C TRP A 99 -15.25 2.95 -13.53
N ALA A 100 -15.45 1.87 -14.30
CA ALA A 100 -14.60 0.68 -14.26
C ALA A 100 -13.13 1.00 -14.54
N VAL A 101 -12.85 1.76 -15.62
CA VAL A 101 -11.48 2.11 -16.01
C VAL A 101 -10.82 3.04 -14.98
N VAL A 102 -11.50 4.13 -14.60
CA VAL A 102 -10.90 5.19 -13.77
C VAL A 102 -10.69 4.73 -12.32
N THR A 103 -11.62 3.95 -11.76
CA THR A 103 -11.49 3.44 -10.38
C THR A 103 -10.48 2.33 -10.24
N SER A 104 -10.03 1.72 -11.34
CA SER A 104 -8.95 0.72 -11.33
C SER A 104 -7.56 1.32 -11.21
N ILE A 105 -7.41 2.63 -11.46
CA ILE A 105 -6.10 3.30 -11.40
C ILE A 105 -5.53 3.32 -9.97
N PRO A 106 -6.27 3.76 -8.92
CA PRO A 106 -5.75 3.80 -7.55
C PRO A 106 -5.22 2.47 -7.00
N PRO A 107 -5.92 1.32 -7.10
CA PRO A 107 -5.42 0.06 -6.55
C PRO A 107 -4.17 -0.45 -7.29
N VAL A 108 -4.10 -0.27 -8.61
CA VAL A 108 -2.90 -0.60 -9.40
C VAL A 108 -1.73 0.32 -9.02
N ALA A 109 -1.96 1.62 -8.93
CA ALA A 109 -0.94 2.59 -8.51
C ALA A 109 -0.43 2.31 -7.09
N GLY A 110 -1.33 1.95 -6.16
CA GLY A 110 -0.98 1.57 -4.79
C GLY A 110 -0.12 0.30 -4.75
N LEU A 111 -0.47 -0.71 -5.55
CA LEU A 111 0.30 -1.95 -5.68
C LEU A 111 1.73 -1.69 -6.21
N LEU A 112 1.86 -0.93 -7.29
CA LEU A 112 3.15 -0.57 -7.86
C LEU A 112 3.99 0.27 -6.88
N THR A 113 3.35 1.23 -6.20
CA THR A 113 4.00 2.06 -5.18
C THR A 113 4.52 1.22 -4.03
N CYS A 114 3.73 0.25 -3.55
CA CYS A 114 4.14 -0.66 -2.49
C CYS A 114 5.37 -1.49 -2.90
N ALA A 115 5.36 -2.07 -4.11
CA ALA A 115 6.49 -2.84 -4.64
C ALA A 115 7.78 -2.00 -4.72
N VAL A 116 7.69 -0.80 -5.29
CA VAL A 116 8.84 0.11 -5.43
C VAL A 116 9.39 0.54 -4.07
N LEU A 117 8.52 0.92 -3.13
CA LEU A 117 8.94 1.35 -1.80
C LEU A 117 9.55 0.18 -1.01
N MET A 118 8.99 -1.01 -1.08
CA MET A 118 9.55 -2.21 -0.46
C MET A 118 11.00 -2.45 -0.91
N VAL A 119 11.26 -2.43 -2.22
CA VAL A 119 12.61 -2.61 -2.77
C VAL A 119 13.54 -1.48 -2.33
N ARG A 120 13.06 -0.23 -2.31
CA ARG A 120 13.84 0.91 -1.82
C ARG A 120 14.22 0.76 -0.35
N LYS A 121 13.32 0.28 0.50
CA LYS A 121 13.59 0.02 1.94
C LYS A 121 14.60 -1.10 2.11
N LEU A 122 14.46 -2.19 1.36
CA LEU A 122 15.42 -3.30 1.35
C LEU A 122 16.83 -2.83 0.97
N ASN A 123 16.96 -2.01 -0.07
CA ASN A 123 18.25 -1.49 -0.53
C ASN A 123 18.84 -0.41 0.38
N ARG A 124 18.02 0.20 1.24
CA ARG A 124 18.47 1.17 2.26
C ARG A 124 18.78 0.53 3.61
N TYR A 125 18.70 -0.80 3.72
CA TYR A 125 18.87 -1.53 4.99
C TYR A 125 17.85 -1.10 6.06
N GLU A 126 16.68 -0.63 5.63
CA GLU A 126 15.56 -0.29 6.51
C GLU A 126 14.61 -1.48 6.64
N ARG A 127 13.78 -1.47 7.68
CA ARG A 127 12.78 -2.51 7.91
C ARG A 127 11.79 -2.63 6.74
N TRP A 128 11.89 -3.74 6.01
CA TRP A 128 11.16 -4.01 4.77
C TRP A 128 10.03 -5.04 4.93
N ILE A 129 10.09 -5.93 5.92
CA ILE A 129 9.09 -7.00 6.13
C ILE A 129 7.66 -6.48 6.25
N PRO A 130 7.36 -5.38 6.98
CA PRO A 130 6.00 -4.85 7.03
C PRO A 130 5.44 -4.49 5.65
N TRP A 131 6.30 -4.04 4.72
CA TRP A 131 5.91 -3.77 3.35
C TRP A 131 5.54 -5.05 2.60
N MET A 132 6.30 -6.13 2.81
CA MET A 132 5.98 -7.44 2.23
C MET A 132 4.63 -7.97 2.77
N GLY A 133 4.39 -7.83 4.07
CA GLY A 133 3.11 -8.21 4.68
C GLY A 133 1.94 -7.39 4.10
N VAL A 134 2.09 -6.07 3.99
CA VAL A 134 1.08 -5.18 3.39
C VAL A 134 0.87 -5.46 1.90
N PHE A 135 1.92 -5.79 1.16
CA PHE A 135 1.83 -6.12 -0.25
C PHE A 135 0.95 -7.36 -0.46
N TRP A 136 1.23 -8.46 0.26
CA TRP A 136 0.55 -9.74 0.06
C TRP A 136 -0.79 -9.88 0.76
N LEU A 137 -0.98 -9.32 1.95
CA LEU A 137 -2.20 -9.56 2.73
C LEU A 137 -3.37 -8.67 2.28
N PRO A 138 -3.27 -7.33 2.29
CA PRO A 138 -4.35 -6.48 1.81
C PRO A 138 -4.23 -6.04 0.35
N ILE A 139 -3.05 -5.60 -0.13
CA ILE A 139 -2.97 -4.86 -1.39
C ILE A 139 -3.19 -5.77 -2.61
N VAL A 140 -2.44 -6.86 -2.74
CA VAL A 140 -2.59 -7.79 -3.88
C VAL A 140 -4.00 -8.37 -3.95
N PRO A 141 -4.58 -8.94 -2.87
CA PRO A 141 -5.94 -9.50 -2.93
C PRO A 141 -7.00 -8.45 -3.24
N PHE A 142 -6.87 -7.23 -2.69
CA PHE A 142 -7.78 -6.13 -2.99
C PHE A 142 -7.71 -5.73 -4.47
N THR A 143 -6.51 -5.51 -5.01
CA THR A 143 -6.34 -5.13 -6.41
C THR A 143 -6.82 -6.24 -7.35
N MET A 144 -6.54 -7.52 -7.03
CA MET A 144 -7.04 -8.65 -7.81
C MET A 144 -8.57 -8.68 -7.83
N TRP A 145 -9.20 -8.64 -6.66
CA TRP A 145 -10.66 -8.63 -6.55
C TRP A 145 -11.28 -7.46 -7.32
N TRP A 146 -10.70 -6.25 -7.17
CA TRP A 146 -11.16 -5.05 -7.86
C TRP A 146 -11.11 -5.20 -9.37
N LEU A 147 -9.99 -5.68 -9.90
CA LEU A 147 -9.81 -5.90 -11.34
C LEU A 147 -10.72 -7.01 -11.87
N THR A 148 -10.95 -8.07 -11.09
CA THR A 148 -11.90 -9.13 -11.48
C THR A 148 -13.31 -8.57 -11.63
N VAL A 149 -13.79 -7.75 -10.68
CA VAL A 149 -15.10 -7.10 -10.77
C VAL A 149 -15.16 -6.16 -11.97
N THR A 150 -14.12 -5.34 -12.15
CA THR A 150 -14.00 -4.38 -13.25
C THR A 150 -14.06 -5.06 -14.62
N ILE A 151 -13.26 -6.11 -14.82
CA ILE A 151 -13.22 -6.88 -16.07
C ILE A 151 -14.59 -7.53 -16.31
N GLY A 152 -15.24 -8.07 -15.27
CA GLY A 152 -16.58 -8.62 -15.38
C GLY A 152 -17.60 -7.60 -15.87
N MET A 153 -17.55 -6.36 -15.37
CA MET A 153 -18.40 -5.27 -15.87
C MET A 153 -18.13 -4.95 -17.33
N LEU A 154 -16.86 -4.78 -17.72
CA LEU A 154 -16.47 -4.46 -19.09
C LEU A 154 -16.82 -5.58 -20.08
N ALA A 155 -16.69 -6.84 -19.67
CA ALA A 155 -17.02 -7.99 -20.50
C ALA A 155 -18.52 -8.08 -20.79
N LEU A 156 -19.37 -7.77 -19.80
CA LEU A 156 -20.82 -7.69 -20.00
C LEU A 156 -21.19 -6.56 -20.97
N ASP A 157 -20.62 -5.37 -20.78
CA ASP A 157 -20.90 -4.22 -21.64
C ASP A 157 -20.41 -4.45 -23.08
N ALA A 158 -19.36 -5.23 -23.31
CA ALA A 158 -18.85 -5.54 -24.65
C ALA A 158 -19.71 -6.54 -25.44
N THR A 159 -20.68 -7.20 -24.79
CA THR A 159 -21.54 -8.23 -25.41
C THR A 159 -22.93 -7.73 -25.80
N HIS A 160 -23.24 -6.47 -25.49
CA HIS A 160 -24.49 -5.78 -25.84
C HIS A 160 -24.20 -4.68 -26.87
#